data_AF-A0A6I5ZWU4-F1
#
_entry.id   AF-A0A6I5ZWU4-F1
#
_cell.length_a   1.000
_cell.length_b   1.000
_cell.length_c   1.000
_cell.angle_alpha   90.00
_cell.angle_beta   90.00
_cell.angle_gamma   90.00
#
_symmetry.space_group_name_H-M   'P 1'
#
loop_
_entity.id
_entity.type
_entity.pdbx_description
1 polymer ?
#
loop_
_entity_poly.entity_id
_entity_poly.type
_entity_poly.pdbx_seq_one_letter_code
_entity_poly.pdbx_strand_id
1 'polypeptide(L)'
;MSRPAATPLPGVDPRFARSARRWLVAYPRDWREERADEVTSLLADLAAPGARRVGARAGLPLLWSGLATRRRRRPPLRVVLGYRFLARPVPARYRAWVRADLTDPWRPLWAGWWRLLGSTPMLAMLVATADATHDVLGVLTFLLAFAATASACDAAYRRRDAERHLLPSAGERLQPGDARRAEVLRDRAQALPAVEAAVRALVVLALGSAACLVVAAAGGGLGAGTAVTVACGAALGPVALRRARRRAPLLDGLVPQPGRRMVLPTTGALAAAPLGAAAVVGLAATTLAAGDERAVVATVALAAGAAGAPVLLWLRGWLRTRRRLAGVDVLRALATGRRPPLDLPRPGLVLVPPAARGTDGGVLSDA
;
A
#
# COMPACT_ATOMS: atom_id res chain seq x y z
N MET A 1 6.68 -0.95 9.24
CA MET A 1 7.52 -0.37 10.31
C MET A 1 6.78 0.82 10.89
N SER A 2 6.15 0.65 12.05
CA SER A 2 5.71 1.79 12.86
C SER A 2 6.96 2.63 13.10
N ARG A 3 6.95 3.89 12.66
CA ARG A 3 8.07 4.79 12.89
C ARG A 3 8.23 4.85 14.42
N PRO A 4 9.37 4.47 15.01
CA PRO A 4 9.57 4.67 16.43
C PRO A 4 9.22 6.13 16.72
N ALA A 5 8.40 6.36 17.74
CA ALA A 5 8.14 7.72 18.21
C ALA A 5 9.53 8.32 18.41
N ALA A 6 9.84 9.36 17.63
CA ALA A 6 11.17 9.91 17.67
C ALA A 6 11.44 10.34 19.11
N THR A 7 12.46 9.74 19.69
CA THR A 7 12.93 10.12 21.02
C THR A 7 13.13 11.63 21.00
N PRO A 8 12.46 12.39 21.88
CA PRO A 8 12.66 13.82 21.94
C PRO A 8 14.16 14.08 22.13
N LEU A 9 14.74 14.89 21.26
CA LEU A 9 16.15 15.25 21.36
C LEU A 9 16.31 16.17 22.57
N PRO A 10 17.16 15.84 23.55
CA PRO A 10 17.35 16.67 24.72
C PRO A 10 17.81 18.07 24.30
N GLY A 11 17.19 19.11 24.87
CA GLY A 11 17.53 20.52 24.58
C GLY A 11 16.95 21.12 23.29
N VAL A 12 16.30 20.34 22.41
CA VAL A 12 15.75 20.85 21.14
C VAL A 12 14.23 21.01 21.21
N ASP A 13 13.70 22.20 20.89
CA ASP A 13 12.25 22.44 20.78
C ASP A 13 11.61 21.44 19.77
N PRO A 14 10.59 20.65 20.16
CA PRO A 14 9.89 19.74 19.27
C PRO A 14 9.34 20.39 17.98
N ARG A 15 8.98 21.68 18.01
CA ARG A 15 8.57 22.45 16.82
C ARG A 15 9.75 22.68 15.87
N PHE A 16 10.92 22.98 16.41
CA PHE A 16 12.15 23.14 15.64
C PHE A 16 12.55 21.82 14.99
N ALA A 17 12.59 20.73 15.76
CA ALA A 17 12.90 19.39 15.26
C ALA A 17 11.95 18.97 14.12
N ARG A 18 10.64 19.27 14.24
CA ARG A 18 9.67 19.04 13.14
C ARG A 18 9.99 19.88 11.90
N SER A 19 10.40 21.14 12.07
CA SER A 19 10.81 22.00 10.96
C SER A 19 12.06 21.48 10.27
N ALA A 20 13.11 21.11 11.02
CA ALA A 20 14.35 20.54 10.48
C ALA A 20 14.06 19.26 9.69
N ARG A 21 13.22 18.37 10.24
CA ARG A 21 12.82 17.14 9.57
C ARG A 21 12.15 17.36 8.22
N ARG A 22 11.39 18.45 8.02
CA ARG A 22 10.78 18.78 6.72
C ARG A 22 11.86 19.08 5.68
N TRP A 23 12.86 19.88 6.03
CA TRP A 23 13.99 20.19 5.14
C TRP A 23 14.83 18.95 4.83
N LEU A 24 15.07 18.11 5.85
CA LEU A 24 15.84 16.88 5.67
C LEU A 24 15.13 15.83 4.81
N VAL A 25 13.83 15.95 4.49
CA VAL A 25 13.13 15.01 3.58
C VAL A 25 13.84 14.89 2.23
N ALA A 26 14.54 15.93 1.78
CA ALA A 26 15.34 15.89 0.55
C ALA A 26 16.51 14.91 0.62
N TYR A 27 16.98 14.51 1.80
CA TYR A 27 18.01 13.49 1.93
C TYR A 27 17.45 12.06 1.77
N PRO A 28 18.28 11.10 1.31
CA PRO A 28 17.94 9.68 1.33
C PRO A 28 17.46 9.20 2.71
N ARG A 29 16.61 8.17 2.74
CA ARG A 29 15.96 7.71 3.98
C ARG A 29 16.95 7.07 4.95
N ASP A 30 17.81 6.19 4.44
CA ASP A 30 18.95 5.60 5.12
C ASP A 30 19.85 6.67 5.76
N TRP A 31 20.21 7.70 4.98
CA TRP A 31 20.98 8.83 5.50
C TRP A 31 20.28 9.53 6.66
N ARG A 32 18.95 9.74 6.56
CA ARG A 32 18.19 10.38 7.63
C ARG A 32 18.09 9.50 8.88
N GLU A 33 17.92 8.20 8.71
CA GLU A 33 17.85 7.26 9.84
C GLU A 33 19.18 7.26 10.63
N GLU A 34 20.31 7.49 9.95
CA GLU A 34 21.63 7.56 10.59
C GLU A 34 22.04 8.93 11.11
N ARG A 35 21.63 10.02 10.44
CA ARG A 35 22.21 11.36 10.65
C ARG A 35 21.19 12.46 10.96
N ALA A 36 19.88 12.20 10.84
CA ALA A 36 18.91 13.29 10.97
C ALA A 36 18.90 13.90 12.36
N ASP A 37 19.14 13.11 13.41
CA ASP A 37 19.15 13.59 14.78
C ASP A 37 20.42 14.41 15.07
N GLU A 38 21.60 13.93 14.63
CA GLU A 38 22.87 14.69 14.66
C GLU A 38 22.72 16.05 13.96
N VAL A 39 22.19 16.06 12.73
CA VAL A 39 22.01 17.29 11.95
C VAL A 39 20.92 18.18 12.53
N THR A 40 19.88 17.61 13.15
CA THR A 40 18.86 18.41 13.83
C THR A 40 19.42 19.12 15.06
N SER A 41 20.31 18.46 15.82
CA SER A 41 21.03 19.09 16.95
C SER A 41 21.92 20.22 16.46
N LEU A 42 22.76 19.97 15.45
CA LEU A 42 23.63 20.99 14.86
C LEU A 42 22.85 22.20 14.34
N LEU A 43 21.70 21.98 13.72
CA LEU A 43 20.83 23.08 13.29
C LEU A 43 20.23 23.86 14.45
N ALA A 44 19.96 23.21 15.58
CA ALA A 44 19.45 23.87 16.77
C ALA A 44 20.53 24.73 17.44
N ASP A 45 21.77 24.23 17.49
CA ASP A 45 22.93 24.94 18.04
C ASP A 45 23.29 26.20 17.22
N LEU A 46 23.10 26.13 15.90
CA LEU A 46 23.32 27.26 14.98
C LEU A 46 22.14 28.24 14.93
N ALA A 47 20.97 27.88 15.46
CA ALA A 47 19.80 28.74 15.41
C ALA A 47 19.85 29.78 16.54
N ALA A 48 19.23 30.94 16.31
CA ALA A 48 19.09 31.95 17.35
C ALA A 48 18.35 31.38 18.58
N PRO A 49 18.71 31.80 19.81
CA PRO A 49 18.03 31.36 21.02
C PRO A 49 16.50 31.51 20.90
N GLY A 50 15.76 30.43 21.18
CA GLY A 50 14.29 30.42 21.07
C GLY A 50 13.73 30.21 19.66
N ALA A 51 14.56 29.97 18.64
CA ALA A 51 14.09 29.67 17.29
C ALA A 51 13.23 28.39 17.26
N ARG A 52 11.98 28.53 16.79
CA ARG A 52 11.02 27.41 16.71
C ARG A 52 11.00 26.70 15.35
N ARG A 53 11.67 27.26 14.34
CA ARG A 53 11.66 26.77 12.95
C ARG A 53 13.00 27.04 12.26
N VAL A 54 13.36 26.16 11.33
CA VAL A 54 14.49 26.37 10.42
C VAL A 54 14.05 27.34 9.32
N GLY A 55 14.66 28.53 9.28
CA GLY A 55 14.37 29.55 8.28
C GLY A 55 14.74 29.12 6.86
N ALA A 56 14.05 29.67 5.85
CA ALA A 56 14.26 29.30 4.45
C ALA A 56 15.71 29.48 3.96
N ARG A 57 16.40 30.52 4.45
CA ARG A 57 17.82 30.79 4.12
C ARG A 57 18.75 29.64 4.55
N ALA A 58 18.48 29.00 5.69
CA ALA A 58 19.21 27.82 6.15
C ALA A 58 18.65 26.52 5.55
N GLY A 59 17.35 26.49 5.26
CA GLY A 59 16.65 25.33 4.72
C GLY A 59 16.94 25.02 3.25
N LEU A 60 17.04 26.03 2.39
CA LEU A 60 17.28 25.85 0.96
C LEU A 60 18.63 25.16 0.66
N PRO A 61 19.76 25.55 1.27
CA PRO A 61 21.01 24.80 1.12
C PRO A 61 20.88 23.32 1.50
N LEU A 62 20.17 23.01 2.59
CA LEU A 62 19.90 21.61 3.01
C LEU A 62 19.05 20.85 2.00
N LEU A 63 18.09 21.52 1.37
CA LEU A 63 17.28 20.94 0.31
C LEU A 63 18.16 20.56 -0.88
N TRP A 64 19.00 21.49 -1.35
CA TRP A 64 19.88 21.29 -2.49
C TRP A 64 20.96 20.24 -2.22
N SER A 65 21.59 20.25 -1.05
CA SER A 65 22.56 19.22 -0.66
C SER A 65 21.90 17.84 -0.53
N GLY A 66 20.67 17.76 -0.03
CA GLY A 66 19.88 16.53 0.01
C GLY A 66 19.60 15.97 -1.38
N LEU A 67 19.14 16.83 -2.30
CA LEU A 67 18.91 16.48 -3.70
C LEU A 67 20.19 16.05 -4.41
N ALA A 68 21.30 16.77 -4.20
CA ALA A 68 22.61 16.41 -4.73
C ALA A 68 23.08 15.05 -4.19
N THR A 69 22.85 14.77 -2.90
CA THR A 69 23.15 13.48 -2.28
C THR A 69 22.34 12.35 -2.91
N ARG A 70 21.04 12.56 -3.17
CA ARG A 70 20.19 11.60 -3.91
C ARG A 70 20.71 11.37 -5.33
N ARG A 71 21.08 12.43 -6.03
CA ARG A 71 21.61 12.35 -7.40
C ARG A 71 22.91 11.56 -7.46
N ARG A 72 23.84 11.79 -6.51
CA ARG A 72 25.13 11.06 -6.42
C ARG A 72 24.95 9.57 -6.09
N ARG A 73 23.94 9.22 -5.29
CA ARG A 73 23.61 7.82 -4.96
C ARG A 73 22.76 7.11 -6.02
N ARG A 74 22.30 7.81 -7.07
CA ARG A 74 21.45 7.23 -8.10
C ARG A 74 22.27 6.31 -9.01
N PRO A 75 21.79 5.09 -9.30
CA PRO A 75 22.46 4.23 -10.28
C PRO A 75 22.43 4.85 -11.69
N PRO A 76 23.39 4.48 -12.56
CA PRO A 76 23.33 4.88 -13.97
C PRO A 76 22.05 4.34 -14.62
N LEU A 77 21.54 5.06 -15.63
CA LEU A 77 20.22 4.78 -16.23
C LEU A 77 20.06 3.32 -16.68
N ARG A 78 21.11 2.71 -17.26
CA ARG A 78 21.11 1.30 -17.67
C ARG A 78 20.82 0.32 -16.53
N VAL A 79 21.29 0.60 -15.32
CA VAL A 79 21.01 -0.23 -14.13
C VAL A 79 19.56 -0.05 -13.70
N VAL A 80 19.06 1.18 -13.75
CA VAL A 80 17.65 1.47 -13.45
C VAL A 80 16.71 0.79 -14.44
N LEU A 81 17.01 0.85 -15.75
CA LEU A 81 16.21 0.20 -16.79
C LEU A 81 16.29 -1.33 -16.68
N GLY A 82 17.48 -1.89 -16.46
CA GLY A 82 17.65 -3.33 -16.23
C GLY A 82 16.88 -3.83 -15.01
N TYR A 83 16.86 -3.04 -13.93
CA TYR A 83 16.06 -3.32 -12.73
C TYR A 83 14.55 -3.28 -13.03
N ARG A 84 14.06 -2.25 -13.74
CA ARG A 84 12.61 -2.04 -13.96
C ARG A 84 12.00 -2.98 -14.99
N PHE A 85 12.69 -3.21 -16.10
CA PHE A 85 12.13 -3.91 -17.27
C PHE A 85 12.63 -5.34 -17.42
N LEU A 86 13.88 -5.60 -17.01
CA LEU A 86 14.53 -6.90 -17.24
C LEU A 86 14.71 -7.70 -15.95
N ALA A 87 14.25 -7.18 -14.81
CA ALA A 87 14.48 -7.74 -13.47
C ALA A 87 15.94 -8.15 -13.21
N ARG A 88 16.91 -7.44 -13.82
CA ARG A 88 18.34 -7.76 -13.69
C ARG A 88 18.82 -7.50 -12.26
N PRO A 89 19.67 -8.36 -11.69
CA PRO A 89 20.23 -8.15 -10.35
C PRO A 89 20.98 -6.82 -10.31
N VAL A 90 20.80 -6.08 -9.22
CA VAL A 90 21.40 -4.76 -9.05
C VAL A 90 22.74 -4.92 -8.33
N PRO A 91 23.84 -4.30 -8.80
CA PRO A 91 25.13 -4.38 -8.13
C PRO A 91 25.05 -3.96 -6.66
N ALA A 92 25.84 -4.61 -5.79
CA ALA A 92 25.88 -4.42 -4.34
C ALA A 92 25.83 -2.94 -3.91
N ARG A 93 26.70 -2.11 -4.52
CA ARG A 93 26.81 -0.66 -4.25
C ARG A 93 25.52 0.14 -4.42
N TYR A 94 24.52 -0.40 -5.14
CA TYR A 94 23.23 0.25 -5.40
C TYR A 94 22.06 -0.41 -4.65
N ARG A 95 22.29 -1.41 -3.80
CA ARG A 95 21.20 -2.05 -3.01
C ARG A 95 20.50 -1.08 -2.08
N ALA A 96 21.21 -0.12 -1.49
CA ALA A 96 20.61 0.93 -0.68
C ALA A 96 19.57 1.75 -1.49
N TRP A 97 19.85 1.99 -2.78
CA TRP A 97 18.90 2.63 -3.69
C TRP A 97 17.66 1.75 -3.94
N VAL A 98 17.85 0.44 -4.15
CA VAL A 98 16.73 -0.51 -4.32
C VAL A 98 15.87 -0.56 -3.04
N ARG A 99 16.49 -0.61 -1.87
CA ARG A 99 15.79 -0.60 -0.58
C ARG A 99 14.96 0.67 -0.41
N ALA A 100 15.52 1.82 -0.77
CA ALA A 100 14.80 3.08 -0.75
C ALA A 100 13.58 3.05 -1.71
N ASP A 101 13.74 2.51 -2.92
CA ASP A 101 12.63 2.32 -3.87
C ASP A 101 11.53 1.40 -3.32
N LEU A 102 11.93 0.24 -2.79
CA LEU A 102 11.02 -0.76 -2.24
C LEU A 102 10.29 -0.30 -0.98
N THR A 103 10.79 0.72 -0.29
CA THR A 103 10.15 1.32 0.90
C THR A 103 9.41 2.62 0.59
N ASP A 104 9.46 3.10 -0.66
CA ASP A 104 8.81 4.32 -1.06
C ASP A 104 7.26 4.15 -1.03
N PRO A 105 6.52 5.03 -0.33
CA PRO A 105 5.06 5.05 -0.40
C PRO A 105 4.50 5.38 -1.79
N TRP A 106 5.26 6.09 -2.62
CA TRP A 106 4.87 6.49 -3.98
C TRP A 106 5.23 5.46 -5.04
N ARG A 107 5.93 4.38 -4.65
CA ARG A 107 6.31 3.29 -5.56
C ARG A 107 5.15 2.77 -6.42
N PRO A 108 3.91 2.55 -5.92
CA PRO A 108 2.83 2.03 -6.76
C PRO A 108 2.52 2.95 -7.95
N LEU A 109 2.60 4.26 -7.75
CA LEU A 109 2.37 5.26 -8.80
C LEU A 109 3.49 5.24 -9.83
N TRP A 110 4.75 5.28 -9.38
CA TRP A 110 5.90 5.24 -10.29
C TRP A 110 6.04 3.89 -11.00
N ALA A 111 5.82 2.77 -10.30
CA ALA A 111 5.81 1.44 -10.91
C ALA A 111 4.66 1.28 -11.88
N GLY A 112 3.48 1.82 -11.56
CA GLY A 112 2.33 1.90 -12.46
C GLY A 112 2.70 2.65 -13.74
N TRP A 113 3.31 3.83 -13.62
CA TRP A 113 3.79 4.61 -14.76
C TRP A 113 4.75 3.81 -15.66
N TRP A 114 5.74 3.13 -15.09
CA TRP A 114 6.65 2.31 -15.88
C TRP A 114 5.97 1.15 -16.59
N ARG A 115 4.95 0.53 -15.95
CA ARG A 115 4.19 -0.54 -16.60
C ARG A 115 3.25 0.00 -17.67
N LEU A 116 2.66 1.18 -17.47
CA LEU A 116 1.85 1.88 -18.48
C LEU A 116 2.69 2.23 -19.71
N LEU A 117 3.92 2.71 -19.50
CA LEU A 117 4.88 2.95 -20.57
C LEU A 117 5.17 1.65 -21.34
N GLY A 118 5.33 0.53 -20.63
CA GLY A 118 5.49 -0.79 -21.24
C GLY A 118 4.25 -1.31 -21.97
N SER A 119 3.04 -0.94 -21.53
CA SER A 119 1.77 -1.32 -22.16
C SER A 119 1.28 -0.32 -23.22
N THR A 120 2.03 0.75 -23.47
CA THR A 120 1.68 1.78 -24.46
C THR A 120 1.42 1.23 -25.87
N PRO A 121 2.21 0.28 -26.43
CA PRO A 121 1.88 -0.27 -27.76
C PRO A 121 0.56 -1.03 -27.79
N MET A 122 0.23 -1.76 -26.70
CA MET A 122 -1.05 -2.47 -26.60
C MET A 122 -2.22 -1.48 -26.45
N LEU A 123 -2.04 -0.41 -25.67
CA LEU A 123 -3.03 0.67 -25.54
C LEU A 123 -3.23 1.42 -26.87
N ALA A 124 -2.15 1.70 -27.60
CA ALA A 124 -2.23 2.36 -28.91
C ALA A 124 -2.96 1.48 -29.93
N MET A 125 -2.68 0.18 -29.94
CA MET A 125 -3.41 -0.79 -30.77
C MET A 125 -4.89 -0.84 -30.40
N LEU A 126 -5.20 -0.87 -29.10
CA LEU A 126 -6.59 -0.88 -28.61
C LEU A 126 -7.33 0.38 -29.04
N VAL A 127 -6.71 1.56 -28.92
CA VAL A 127 -7.30 2.86 -29.31
C VAL A 127 -7.46 2.97 -30.83
N ALA A 128 -6.53 2.40 -31.61
CA ALA A 128 -6.58 2.47 -33.07
C ALA A 128 -7.74 1.66 -33.67
N THR A 129 -8.29 0.68 -32.94
CA THR A 129 -9.35 -0.21 -33.40
C THR A 129 -10.75 0.17 -32.91
N ALA A 130 -10.89 1.36 -32.34
CA ALA A 130 -12.00 1.66 -31.44
C ALA A 130 -12.87 2.82 -32.00
N ASP A 131 -14.18 2.80 -31.71
CA ASP A 131 -15.17 3.79 -32.16
C ASP A 131 -15.40 4.93 -31.13
N ALA A 132 -15.34 6.18 -31.62
CA ALA A 132 -14.97 7.41 -30.90
C ALA A 132 -15.56 7.74 -29.51
N THR A 133 -16.64 7.09 -29.03
CA THR A 133 -17.29 7.37 -27.73
C THR A 133 -17.27 6.21 -26.74
N HIS A 134 -17.41 4.95 -27.18
CA HIS A 134 -17.30 3.78 -26.28
C HIS A 134 -15.88 3.58 -25.77
N ASP A 135 -14.91 4.09 -26.51
CA ASP A 135 -13.49 3.84 -26.28
C ASP A 135 -12.92 4.60 -25.10
N VAL A 136 -13.35 5.84 -24.87
CA VAL A 136 -12.79 6.66 -23.79
C VAL A 136 -13.15 6.04 -22.43
N LEU A 137 -14.41 5.61 -22.26
CA LEU A 137 -14.85 4.91 -21.06
C LEU A 137 -14.23 3.52 -20.94
N GLY A 138 -14.06 2.80 -22.06
CA GLY A 138 -13.37 1.50 -22.12
C GLY A 138 -11.91 1.60 -21.68
N VAL A 139 -11.17 2.56 -22.24
CA VAL A 139 -9.78 2.86 -21.89
C VAL A 139 -9.65 3.28 -20.43
N LEU A 140 -10.53 4.18 -19.94
CA LEU A 140 -10.52 4.58 -18.53
C LEU A 140 -10.77 3.38 -17.60
N THR A 141 -11.74 2.54 -17.93
CA THR A 141 -12.07 1.31 -17.19
C THR A 141 -10.87 0.36 -17.15
N PHE A 142 -10.21 0.15 -18.30
CA PHE A 142 -9.00 -0.65 -18.40
C PHE A 142 -7.87 -0.07 -17.53
N LEU A 143 -7.62 1.24 -17.59
CA LEU A 143 -6.59 1.91 -16.79
C LEU A 143 -6.86 1.79 -15.28
N LEU A 144 -8.12 1.90 -14.86
CA LEU A 144 -8.53 1.71 -13.47
C LEU A 144 -8.34 0.25 -13.02
N ALA A 145 -8.76 -0.72 -13.83
CA ALA A 145 -8.58 -2.15 -13.55
C ALA A 145 -7.10 -2.54 -13.48
N PHE A 146 -6.30 -1.98 -14.38
CA PHE A 146 -4.86 -2.14 -14.42
C PHE A 146 -4.20 -1.56 -13.15
N ALA A 147 -4.55 -0.32 -12.78
CA ALA A 147 -4.04 0.33 -11.58
C ALA A 147 -4.46 -0.43 -10.31
N ALA A 148 -5.69 -0.96 -10.25
CA ALA A 148 -6.19 -1.78 -9.15
C ALA A 148 -5.37 -3.07 -9.00
N THR A 149 -5.16 -3.80 -10.10
CA THR A 149 -4.37 -5.04 -10.13
C THR A 149 -2.91 -4.78 -9.75
N ALA A 150 -2.29 -3.75 -10.34
CA ALA A 150 -0.92 -3.35 -10.03
C ALA A 150 -0.75 -3.03 -8.53
N SER A 151 -1.74 -2.37 -7.95
CA SER A 151 -1.81 -1.98 -6.55
C SER A 151 -2.06 -3.17 -5.62
N ALA A 152 -2.93 -4.12 -5.99
CA ALA A 152 -3.21 -5.34 -5.23
C ALA A 152 -1.98 -6.24 -5.11
N CYS A 153 -1.18 -6.31 -6.17
CA CYS A 153 0.03 -7.12 -6.22
C CYS A 153 1.28 -6.41 -5.64
N ASP A 154 1.21 -5.13 -5.26
CA ASP A 154 2.37 -4.33 -4.83
C ASP A 154 3.19 -5.02 -3.72
N ALA A 155 2.51 -5.55 -2.69
CA ALA A 155 3.20 -6.25 -1.60
C ALA A 155 3.94 -7.51 -2.07
N ALA A 156 3.33 -8.29 -2.99
CA ALA A 156 3.94 -9.49 -3.55
C ALA A 156 5.13 -9.12 -4.45
N TYR A 157 5.01 -8.08 -5.26
CA TYR A 157 6.11 -7.57 -6.08
C TYR A 157 7.26 -7.06 -5.22
N ARG A 158 7.00 -6.27 -4.17
CA ARG A 158 8.03 -5.78 -3.24
C ARG A 158 8.80 -6.94 -2.60
N ARG A 159 8.11 -8.02 -2.22
CA ARG A 159 8.74 -9.21 -1.67
C ARG A 159 9.65 -9.90 -2.70
N ARG A 160 9.13 -10.17 -3.91
CA ARG A 160 9.92 -10.79 -4.99
C ARG A 160 11.15 -9.94 -5.36
N ASP A 161 10.98 -8.63 -5.43
CA ASP A 161 12.06 -7.71 -5.76
C ASP A 161 13.08 -7.61 -4.61
N ALA A 162 12.63 -7.65 -3.35
CA ALA A 162 13.52 -7.74 -2.20
C ALA A 162 14.34 -9.04 -2.25
N GLU A 163 13.70 -10.18 -2.53
CA GLU A 163 14.37 -11.48 -2.67
C GLU A 163 15.40 -11.47 -3.81
N ARG A 164 15.08 -10.86 -4.95
CA ARG A 164 15.99 -10.82 -6.12
C ARG A 164 17.16 -9.86 -5.95
N HIS A 165 16.95 -8.71 -5.32
CA HIS A 165 17.92 -7.61 -5.39
C HIS A 165 18.60 -7.31 -4.06
N LEU A 166 18.02 -7.69 -2.92
CA LEU A 166 18.61 -7.44 -1.61
C LEU A 166 19.31 -8.67 -1.02
N LEU A 167 19.09 -9.87 -1.57
CA LEU A 167 19.89 -11.03 -1.18
C LEU A 167 21.33 -10.87 -1.71
N PRO A 168 22.35 -11.12 -0.88
CA PRO A 168 23.74 -11.16 -1.33
C PRO A 168 23.94 -12.31 -2.32
N SER A 169 24.88 -12.13 -3.26
CA SER A 169 25.31 -13.23 -4.13
C SER A 169 26.26 -14.17 -3.37
N ALA A 170 26.44 -15.40 -3.86
CA ALA A 170 27.40 -16.32 -3.26
C ALA A 170 28.81 -15.69 -3.22
N GLY A 171 29.47 -15.78 -2.06
CA GLY A 171 30.80 -15.18 -1.82
C GLY A 171 30.79 -13.69 -1.47
N GLU A 172 29.63 -13.02 -1.48
CA GLU A 172 29.53 -11.61 -1.10
C GLU A 172 29.37 -11.45 0.42
N ARG A 173 30.13 -10.53 1.02
CA ARG A 173 30.00 -10.20 2.45
C ARG A 173 28.64 -9.52 2.70
N LEU A 174 27.93 -9.97 3.73
CA LEU A 174 26.69 -9.35 4.19
C LEU A 174 26.93 -7.90 4.63
N GLN A 175 26.25 -6.95 3.99
CA GLN A 175 26.30 -5.55 4.35
C GLN A 175 25.04 -5.11 5.12
N PRO A 176 25.14 -4.05 5.94
CA PRO A 176 24.00 -3.37 6.54
C PRO A 176 22.81 -3.14 5.58
N GLY A 177 21.69 -3.76 5.95
CA GLY A 177 20.42 -3.70 5.24
C GLY A 177 20.32 -4.56 3.98
N ASP A 178 21.28 -5.45 3.72
CA ASP A 178 21.03 -6.61 2.87
C ASP A 178 19.90 -7.46 3.47
N ALA A 179 19.25 -8.26 2.65
CA ALA A 179 18.31 -9.25 3.13
C ALA A 179 19.05 -10.59 3.34
N ARG A 180 18.68 -11.33 4.38
CA ARG A 180 19.03 -12.73 4.55
C ARG A 180 17.77 -13.57 4.64
N ARG A 181 17.86 -14.82 4.20
CA ARG A 181 16.80 -15.81 4.43
C ARG A 181 16.87 -16.26 5.89
N ALA A 182 15.73 -16.29 6.56
CA ALA A 182 15.59 -16.82 7.90
C ALA A 182 14.19 -17.38 8.10
N GLU A 183 14.02 -18.23 9.10
CA GLU A 183 12.68 -18.58 9.56
C GLU A 183 12.08 -17.42 10.33
N VAL A 184 10.97 -16.89 9.83
CA VAL A 184 10.26 -15.77 10.44
C VAL A 184 8.79 -16.09 10.56
N LEU A 185 8.15 -15.52 11.58
CA LEU A 185 6.70 -15.45 11.59
C LEU A 185 6.24 -14.50 10.48
N ARG A 186 5.21 -14.90 9.74
CA ARG A 186 4.71 -14.16 8.59
C ARG A 186 4.25 -12.76 9.01
N ASP A 187 4.69 -11.73 8.28
CA ASP A 187 4.15 -10.37 8.45
C ASP A 187 2.63 -10.37 8.25
N ARG A 188 1.92 -9.74 9.19
CA ARG A 188 0.45 -9.67 9.19
C ARG A 188 -0.01 -8.24 8.99
N ALA A 189 -0.78 -8.01 7.93
CA ALA A 189 -1.36 -6.71 7.64
C ALA A 189 -2.44 -6.36 8.68
N GLN A 190 -2.41 -5.14 9.22
CA GLN A 190 -3.44 -4.64 10.14
C GLN A 190 -4.82 -4.62 9.45
N ALA A 191 -5.85 -5.06 10.17
CA ALA A 191 -7.21 -5.16 9.66
C ALA A 191 -7.86 -3.79 9.41
N LEU A 192 -7.68 -2.84 10.33
CA LEU A 192 -8.41 -1.56 10.30
C LEU A 192 -8.19 -0.76 9.00
N PRO A 193 -6.95 -0.52 8.54
CA PRO A 193 -6.73 0.21 7.29
C PRO A 193 -7.37 -0.50 6.07
N ALA A 194 -7.34 -1.83 6.04
CA ALA A 194 -7.97 -2.61 4.96
C ALA A 194 -9.49 -2.48 4.97
N VAL A 195 -10.12 -2.49 6.16
CA VAL A 195 -11.57 -2.24 6.29
C VAL A 195 -11.92 -0.81 5.91
N GLU A 196 -11.10 0.18 6.27
CA GLU A 196 -11.33 1.57 5.82
C GLU A 196 -11.22 1.71 4.31
N ALA A 197 -10.28 1.01 3.66
CA ALA A 197 -10.20 0.96 2.20
C ALA A 197 -11.43 0.28 1.58
N ALA A 198 -11.91 -0.83 2.16
CA ALA A 198 -13.13 -1.51 1.72
C ALA A 198 -14.38 -0.63 1.84
N VAL A 199 -14.50 0.16 2.92
CA VAL A 199 -15.60 1.13 3.08
C VAL A 199 -15.55 2.20 1.99
N ARG A 200 -14.36 2.74 1.64
CA ARG A 200 -14.23 3.69 0.53
C ARG A 200 -14.62 3.07 -0.80
N ALA A 201 -14.18 1.83 -1.07
CA ALA A 201 -14.56 1.09 -2.26
C ALA A 201 -16.08 0.90 -2.36
N LEU A 202 -16.73 0.60 -1.24
CA LEU A 202 -18.18 0.48 -1.16
C LEU A 202 -18.90 1.79 -1.45
N VAL A 203 -18.39 2.93 -0.94
CA VAL A 203 -18.95 4.25 -1.25
C VAL A 203 -18.84 4.55 -2.75
N VAL A 204 -17.68 4.26 -3.36
CA VAL A 204 -17.48 4.42 -4.81
C VAL A 204 -18.45 3.55 -5.62
N LEU A 205 -18.56 2.26 -5.26
CA LEU A 205 -19.51 1.33 -5.90
C LEU A 205 -20.95 1.81 -5.77
N ALA A 206 -21.38 2.22 -4.57
CA ALA A 206 -22.75 2.62 -4.31
C ALA A 206 -23.13 3.90 -5.08
N LEU A 207 -22.31 4.95 -4.99
CA LEU A 207 -22.57 6.21 -5.70
C LEU A 207 -22.49 6.04 -7.22
N GLY A 208 -21.46 5.32 -7.71
CA GLY A 208 -21.28 5.08 -9.12
C GLY A 208 -22.38 4.22 -9.75
N SER A 209 -22.79 3.15 -9.06
CA SER A 209 -23.88 2.29 -9.54
C SER A 209 -25.22 3.00 -9.48
N ALA A 210 -25.48 3.82 -8.44
CA ALA A 210 -26.69 4.62 -8.37
C ALA A 210 -26.78 5.63 -9.53
N ALA A 211 -25.68 6.31 -9.85
CA ALA A 211 -25.63 7.20 -11.01
C ALA A 211 -25.91 6.46 -12.33
N CYS A 212 -25.31 5.28 -12.52
CA CYS A 212 -25.56 4.43 -13.68
C CYS A 212 -27.05 4.03 -13.79
N LEU A 213 -27.69 3.66 -12.67
CA LEU A 213 -29.11 3.31 -12.65
C LEU A 213 -30.03 4.50 -12.94
N VAL A 214 -29.69 5.70 -12.46
CA VAL A 214 -30.45 6.92 -12.78
C VAL A 214 -30.41 7.21 -14.29
N VAL A 215 -29.24 7.06 -14.92
CA VAL A 215 -29.11 7.20 -16.38
C VAL A 215 -29.92 6.13 -17.11
N ALA A 216 -29.85 4.87 -16.66
CA ALA A 216 -30.64 3.78 -17.24
C ALA A 216 -32.16 3.99 -17.08
N ALA A 217 -32.59 4.54 -15.94
CA ALA A 217 -34.00 4.89 -15.67
C ALA A 217 -34.52 5.96 -16.63
N ALA A 218 -33.71 7.01 -16.84
CA ALA A 218 -34.06 8.09 -17.76
C ALA A 218 -34.21 7.58 -19.21
N GLY A 219 -33.50 6.52 -19.57
CA GLY A 219 -33.64 5.82 -20.85
C GLY A 219 -34.78 4.78 -20.92
N GLY A 220 -35.62 4.65 -19.87
CA GLY A 220 -36.73 3.68 -19.84
C GLY A 220 -36.35 2.22 -19.55
N GLY A 221 -35.09 1.94 -19.19
CA GLY A 221 -34.53 0.59 -19.09
C GLY A 221 -34.57 -0.08 -17.72
N LEU A 222 -35.26 0.47 -16.71
CA LEU A 222 -35.31 -0.16 -15.38
C LEU A 222 -36.36 -1.27 -15.33
N GLY A 223 -35.93 -2.51 -15.57
CA GLY A 223 -36.76 -3.69 -15.32
C GLY A 223 -36.91 -4.02 -13.83
N ALA A 224 -38.00 -4.72 -13.47
CA ALA A 224 -38.29 -5.19 -12.12
C ALA A 224 -37.15 -6.00 -11.45
N GLY A 225 -36.30 -6.66 -12.26
CA GLY A 225 -35.13 -7.40 -11.77
C GLY A 225 -34.12 -6.54 -11.01
N THR A 226 -34.05 -5.24 -11.28
CA THR A 226 -33.15 -4.31 -10.55
C THR A 226 -33.59 -4.11 -9.11
N ALA A 227 -34.88 -3.84 -8.91
CA ALA A 227 -35.49 -3.68 -7.59
C ALA A 227 -35.36 -4.97 -6.75
N VAL A 228 -35.64 -6.13 -7.35
CA VAL A 228 -35.50 -7.43 -6.66
C VAL A 228 -34.06 -7.65 -6.20
N THR A 229 -33.07 -7.41 -7.06
CA THR A 229 -31.66 -7.65 -6.74
C THR A 229 -31.17 -6.74 -5.62
N VAL A 230 -31.55 -5.45 -5.65
CA VAL A 230 -31.23 -4.51 -4.57
C VAL A 230 -31.91 -4.90 -3.26
N ALA A 231 -33.19 -5.31 -3.31
CA ALA A 231 -33.93 -5.77 -2.13
C ALA A 231 -33.30 -7.03 -1.52
N CYS A 232 -32.89 -8.01 -2.34
CA CYS A 232 -32.15 -9.18 -1.89
C CYS A 232 -30.83 -8.79 -1.21
N GLY A 233 -30.07 -7.85 -1.80
CA GLY A 233 -28.83 -7.34 -1.20
C GLY A 233 -29.08 -6.70 0.18
N ALA A 234 -30.10 -5.85 0.28
CA ALA A 234 -30.49 -5.21 1.53
C ALA A 234 -30.92 -6.23 2.61
N ALA A 235 -31.63 -7.29 2.22
CA ALA A 235 -32.06 -8.36 3.14
C ALA A 235 -30.90 -9.24 3.63
N LEU A 236 -29.89 -9.48 2.79
CA LEU A 236 -28.72 -10.28 3.15
C LEU A 236 -27.77 -9.55 4.12
N GLY A 237 -27.73 -8.22 4.08
CA GLY A 237 -26.87 -7.39 4.92
C GLY A 237 -27.03 -7.65 6.44
N PRO A 238 -28.25 -7.57 7.00
CA PRO A 238 -28.51 -7.88 8.41
C PRO A 238 -28.12 -9.31 8.81
N VAL A 239 -28.35 -10.30 7.93
CA VAL A 239 -27.96 -11.70 8.17
C VAL A 239 -26.44 -11.84 8.25
N ALA A 240 -25.72 -11.22 7.31
CA ALA A 240 -24.27 -11.20 7.29
C ALA A 240 -23.71 -10.46 8.54
N LEU A 241 -24.32 -9.34 8.93
CA LEU A 241 -23.95 -8.59 10.13
C LEU A 241 -24.15 -9.42 11.41
N ARG A 242 -25.29 -10.11 11.54
CA ARG A 242 -25.57 -11.00 12.68
C ARG A 242 -24.53 -12.12 12.77
N ARG A 243 -24.17 -12.73 11.63
CA ARG A 243 -23.10 -13.75 11.56
C ARG A 243 -21.74 -13.16 11.97
N ALA A 244 -21.41 -11.95 11.50
CA ALA A 244 -20.16 -11.30 11.84
C ALA A 244 -20.07 -10.97 13.35
N ARG A 245 -21.15 -10.44 13.94
CA ARG A 245 -21.25 -10.18 15.39
C ARG A 245 -21.09 -11.44 16.22
N ARG A 246 -21.71 -12.55 15.81
CA ARG A 246 -21.57 -13.86 16.48
C ARG A 246 -20.15 -14.42 16.41
N ARG A 247 -19.41 -14.11 15.34
CA ARG A 247 -18.04 -14.63 15.11
C ARG A 247 -16.94 -13.73 15.68
N ALA A 248 -17.20 -12.45 15.92
CA ALA A 248 -16.21 -11.52 16.49
C ALA A 248 -15.58 -11.97 17.81
N PRO A 249 -16.32 -12.54 18.78
CA PRO A 249 -15.74 -13.01 20.04
C PRO A 249 -14.64 -14.07 19.87
N LEU A 250 -14.58 -14.76 18.73
CA LEU A 250 -13.49 -15.70 18.41
C LEU A 250 -12.12 -15.01 18.34
N LEU A 251 -12.09 -13.69 18.24
CA LEU A 251 -10.89 -12.86 18.15
C LEU A 251 -10.52 -12.21 19.49
N ASP A 252 -11.38 -12.27 20.52
CA ASP A 252 -11.17 -11.61 21.82
C ASP A 252 -10.22 -12.39 22.76
N GLY A 253 -9.80 -13.60 22.37
CA GLY A 253 -8.89 -14.46 23.14
C GLY A 253 -7.76 -15.04 22.30
N LEU A 254 -7.26 -14.30 21.30
CA LEU A 254 -6.12 -14.75 20.51
C LEU A 254 -4.87 -14.81 21.41
N VAL A 255 -4.20 -15.97 21.40
CA VAL A 255 -2.94 -16.17 22.11
C VAL A 255 -1.90 -15.16 21.60
N PRO A 256 -1.27 -14.37 22.49
CA PRO A 256 -0.20 -13.46 22.10
C PRO A 256 0.95 -14.22 21.47
N GLN A 257 1.44 -13.75 20.31
CA GLN A 257 2.59 -14.33 19.63
C GLN A 257 3.70 -13.27 19.59
N PRO A 258 4.72 -13.35 20.48
CA PRO A 258 5.71 -12.27 20.66
C PRO A 258 6.55 -11.98 19.40
N GLY A 259 6.75 -12.96 18.51
CA GLY A 259 7.44 -12.75 17.24
C GLY A 259 6.56 -12.25 16.09
N ARG A 260 5.25 -12.11 16.31
CA ARG A 260 4.29 -11.77 15.24
C ARG A 260 4.36 -10.29 14.91
N ARG A 261 4.82 -9.98 13.70
CA ARG A 261 4.95 -8.61 13.24
C ARG A 261 3.68 -8.11 12.56
N MET A 262 3.06 -7.11 13.18
CA MET A 262 1.95 -6.37 12.60
C MET A 262 2.47 -5.25 11.68
N VAL A 263 2.17 -5.33 10.39
CA VAL A 263 2.57 -4.34 9.38
C VAL A 263 1.36 -3.55 8.90
N LEU A 264 1.57 -2.28 8.60
CA LEU A 264 0.57 -1.50 7.88
C LEU A 264 0.51 -2.00 6.43
N PRO A 265 -0.69 -2.18 5.84
CA PRO A 265 -0.80 -2.45 4.41
C PRO A 265 -0.09 -1.34 3.60
N THR A 266 0.45 -1.69 2.44
CA THR A 266 1.05 -0.68 1.56
C THR A 266 -0.02 0.27 1.03
N THR A 267 0.36 1.49 0.67
CA THR A 267 -0.51 2.48 0.03
C THR A 267 -1.18 1.91 -1.22
N GLY A 268 -0.44 1.12 -2.02
CA GLY A 268 -0.99 0.35 -3.14
C GLY A 268 -2.08 -0.61 -2.70
N ALA A 269 -1.81 -1.49 -1.74
CA ALA A 269 -2.82 -2.43 -1.26
C ALA A 269 -4.11 -1.74 -0.76
N LEU A 270 -3.99 -0.56 -0.14
CA LEU A 270 -5.14 0.25 0.30
C LEU A 270 -5.88 0.94 -0.86
N ALA A 271 -5.18 1.31 -1.93
CA ALA A 271 -5.78 1.90 -3.12
C ALA A 271 -6.43 0.86 -4.06
N ALA A 272 -6.02 -0.41 -3.98
CA ALA A 272 -6.50 -1.46 -4.86
C ALA A 272 -8.02 -1.65 -4.83
N ALA A 273 -8.62 -1.68 -3.64
CA ALA A 273 -10.07 -1.85 -3.48
C ALA A 273 -10.89 -0.68 -4.10
N PRO A 274 -10.64 0.60 -3.77
CA PRO A 274 -11.39 1.70 -4.38
C PRO A 274 -11.14 1.85 -5.88
N LEU A 275 -9.92 1.57 -6.37
CA LEU A 275 -9.65 1.57 -7.82
C LEU A 275 -10.40 0.44 -8.54
N GLY A 276 -10.45 -0.75 -7.96
CA GLY A 276 -11.23 -1.87 -8.49
C GLY A 276 -12.74 -1.58 -8.51
N ALA A 277 -13.25 -0.96 -7.44
CA ALA A 277 -14.62 -0.46 -7.37
C ALA A 277 -14.93 0.55 -8.49
N ALA A 278 -14.04 1.52 -8.71
CA ALA A 278 -14.18 2.49 -9.79
C ALA A 278 -14.14 1.81 -11.18
N ALA A 279 -13.29 0.80 -11.37
CA ALA A 279 -13.25 0.02 -12.61
C ALA A 279 -14.55 -0.75 -12.86
N VAL A 280 -15.17 -1.33 -11.83
CA VAL A 280 -16.49 -2.01 -11.96
C VAL A 280 -17.58 -1.02 -12.36
N VAL A 281 -17.58 0.19 -11.77
CA VAL A 281 -18.52 1.26 -12.16
C VAL A 281 -18.25 1.71 -13.60
N GLY A 282 -16.99 1.89 -13.99
CA GLY A 282 -16.60 2.21 -15.37
C GLY A 282 -17.09 1.16 -16.36
N LEU A 283 -16.94 -0.13 -16.04
CA LEU A 283 -17.46 -1.23 -16.84
C LEU A 283 -18.98 -1.16 -16.97
N ALA A 284 -19.70 -0.92 -15.88
CA ALA A 284 -21.15 -0.76 -15.91
C ALA A 284 -21.59 0.44 -16.76
N ALA A 285 -20.86 1.56 -16.70
CA ALA A 285 -21.11 2.73 -17.54
C ALA A 285 -20.84 2.44 -19.03
N THR A 286 -19.77 1.71 -19.35
CA THR A 286 -19.47 1.29 -20.74
C THR A 286 -20.56 0.40 -21.32
N THR A 287 -21.08 -0.56 -20.55
CA THR A 287 -22.15 -1.45 -21.01
C THR A 287 -23.45 -0.69 -21.24
N LEU A 288 -23.78 0.27 -20.36
CA LEU A 288 -24.94 1.13 -20.54
C LEU A 288 -24.81 2.04 -21.77
N ALA A 289 -23.64 2.63 -22.00
CA ALA A 289 -23.39 3.46 -23.18
C ALA A 289 -23.44 2.66 -24.49
N ALA A 290 -23.12 1.36 -24.46
CA ALA A 290 -23.24 0.46 -25.59
C ALA A 290 -24.69 0.09 -25.97
N GLY A 291 -25.69 0.55 -25.20
CA GLY A 291 -27.07 0.15 -25.40
C GLY A 291 -27.33 -1.32 -25.08
N ASP A 292 -26.39 -1.99 -24.41
CA ASP A 292 -26.61 -3.35 -23.92
C ASP A 292 -27.56 -3.26 -22.72
N GLU A 293 -28.78 -3.81 -22.89
CA GLU A 293 -29.82 -3.85 -21.85
C GLU A 293 -29.37 -4.55 -20.56
N ARG A 294 -28.18 -5.15 -20.56
CA ARG A 294 -27.53 -5.77 -19.41
C ARG A 294 -26.95 -4.73 -18.44
N ALA A 295 -27.82 -3.90 -17.85
CA ALA A 295 -27.56 -3.16 -16.61
C ALA A 295 -27.28 -4.07 -15.38
N VAL A 296 -27.09 -5.38 -15.62
CA VAL A 296 -26.77 -6.43 -14.66
C VAL A 296 -25.52 -6.08 -13.85
N VAL A 297 -24.47 -5.52 -14.48
CA VAL A 297 -23.22 -5.19 -13.76
C VAL A 297 -23.45 -4.10 -12.70
N ALA A 298 -24.12 -3.00 -13.04
CA ALA A 298 -24.48 -1.94 -12.09
C ALA A 298 -25.37 -2.47 -10.95
N THR A 299 -26.34 -3.30 -11.30
CA THR A 299 -27.32 -3.86 -10.36
C THR A 299 -26.67 -4.80 -9.36
N VAL A 300 -25.82 -5.72 -9.84
CA VAL A 300 -25.06 -6.65 -9.00
C VAL A 300 -24.07 -5.90 -8.10
N ALA A 301 -23.39 -4.89 -8.64
CA ALA A 301 -22.49 -4.03 -7.87
C ALA A 301 -23.20 -3.28 -6.74
N LEU A 302 -24.37 -2.69 -7.03
CA LEU A 302 -25.17 -1.99 -6.02
C LEU A 302 -25.69 -2.96 -4.94
N ALA A 303 -26.19 -4.13 -5.32
CA ALA A 303 -26.67 -5.13 -4.37
C ALA A 303 -25.54 -5.67 -3.47
N ALA A 304 -24.36 -5.90 -4.03
CA ALA A 304 -23.17 -6.27 -3.25
C ALA A 304 -22.78 -5.15 -2.26
N GLY A 305 -22.85 -3.89 -2.69
CA GLY A 305 -22.66 -2.72 -1.83
C GLY A 305 -23.67 -2.67 -0.69
N ALA A 306 -24.96 -2.82 -0.99
CA ALA A 306 -26.03 -2.84 0.01
C ALA A 306 -25.85 -3.96 1.05
N ALA A 307 -25.49 -5.16 0.61
CA ALA A 307 -25.24 -6.30 1.49
C ALA A 307 -23.97 -6.13 2.36
N GLY A 308 -22.90 -5.57 1.78
CA GLY A 308 -21.60 -5.42 2.45
C GLY A 308 -21.53 -4.25 3.44
N ALA A 309 -22.30 -3.18 3.21
CA ALA A 309 -22.24 -1.93 3.98
C ALA A 309 -22.42 -2.12 5.49
N PRO A 310 -23.49 -2.78 5.99
CA PRO A 310 -23.70 -2.93 7.42
C PRO A 310 -22.56 -3.72 8.09
N VAL A 311 -22.02 -4.73 7.42
CA VAL A 311 -20.90 -5.55 7.92
C VAL A 311 -19.64 -4.70 8.04
N LEU A 312 -19.28 -3.96 6.99
CA LEU A 312 -18.04 -3.17 6.95
C LEU A 312 -18.08 -1.98 7.92
N LEU A 313 -19.22 -1.29 8.03
CA LEU A 313 -19.37 -0.16 8.97
C LEU A 313 -19.29 -0.64 10.43
N TRP A 314 -19.95 -1.74 10.76
CA TRP A 314 -19.83 -2.35 12.08
C TRP A 314 -18.41 -2.82 12.36
N LEU A 315 -17.77 -3.52 11.41
CA LEU A 315 -16.42 -4.02 11.55
C LEU A 315 -15.41 -2.88 11.74
N ARG A 316 -15.60 -1.75 11.04
CA ARG A 316 -14.80 -0.53 11.22
C ARG A 316 -14.91 0.01 12.65
N GLY A 317 -16.12 0.10 13.20
CA GLY A 317 -16.34 0.52 14.58
C GLY A 317 -15.70 -0.44 15.59
N TRP A 318 -15.90 -1.74 15.38
CA TRP A 318 -15.37 -2.79 16.24
C TRP A 318 -13.82 -2.86 16.21
N LEU A 319 -13.19 -2.67 15.06
CA LEU A 319 -11.72 -2.67 14.93
C LEU A 319 -11.05 -1.40 15.49
N ARG A 320 -11.77 -0.27 15.57
CA ARG A 320 -11.23 0.95 16.19
C ARG A 320 -10.91 0.77 17.67
N THR A 321 -11.67 -0.07 18.36
CA THR A 321 -11.42 -0.45 19.77
C THR A 321 -10.37 -1.57 19.88
N ARG A 322 -10.08 -2.29 18.79
CA ARG A 322 -9.16 -3.45 18.73
C ARG A 322 -8.05 -3.26 17.70
N ARG A 323 -7.21 -2.25 17.90
CA ARG A 323 -6.19 -1.78 16.92
C ARG A 323 -5.10 -2.80 16.56
N ARG A 324 -5.06 -3.98 17.17
CA ARG A 324 -3.98 -4.98 17.03
C ARG A 324 -4.38 -6.27 16.31
N LEU A 325 -5.48 -6.28 15.56
CA LEU A 325 -5.93 -7.47 14.82
C LEU A 325 -5.39 -7.52 13.38
N ALA A 326 -5.00 -8.72 12.95
CA ALA A 326 -4.59 -9.01 11.58
C ALA A 326 -5.79 -9.19 10.66
N GLY A 327 -5.75 -8.57 9.47
CA GLY A 327 -6.86 -8.64 8.50
C GLY A 327 -7.18 -10.07 8.08
N VAL A 328 -6.18 -10.92 7.92
CA VAL A 328 -6.35 -12.34 7.57
C VAL A 328 -7.00 -13.16 8.68
N ASP A 329 -6.76 -12.82 9.95
CA ASP A 329 -7.40 -13.50 11.08
C ASP A 329 -8.86 -13.12 11.16
N VAL A 330 -9.16 -11.82 10.99
CA VAL A 330 -10.52 -11.30 10.93
C VAL A 330 -11.26 -11.97 9.78
N LEU A 331 -10.70 -11.97 8.57
CA LEU A 331 -11.32 -12.60 7.41
C LEU A 331 -11.53 -14.10 7.62
N ARG A 332 -10.53 -14.83 8.13
CA ARG A 332 -10.65 -16.27 8.39
C ARG A 332 -11.71 -16.57 9.45
N ALA A 333 -11.70 -15.87 10.58
CA ALA A 333 -12.69 -16.06 11.64
C ALA A 333 -14.11 -15.73 11.14
N LEU A 334 -14.27 -14.65 10.37
CA LEU A 334 -15.55 -14.27 9.78
C LEU A 334 -16.01 -15.25 8.70
N ALA A 335 -15.11 -15.85 7.91
CA ALA A 335 -15.47 -16.78 6.85
C ALA A 335 -15.76 -18.19 7.40
N THR A 336 -14.85 -18.75 8.20
CA THR A 336 -14.93 -20.15 8.66
C THR A 336 -15.66 -20.32 9.97
N GLY A 337 -15.84 -19.25 10.76
CA GLY A 337 -16.37 -19.34 12.12
C GLY A 337 -15.45 -20.10 13.08
N ARG A 338 -14.16 -20.26 12.74
CA ARG A 338 -13.15 -20.92 13.57
C ARG A 338 -12.11 -19.92 14.05
N ARG A 339 -11.51 -20.21 15.21
CA ARG A 339 -10.37 -19.41 15.70
C ARG A 339 -9.21 -19.49 14.70
N PRO A 340 -8.53 -18.37 14.40
CA PRO A 340 -7.31 -18.38 13.61
C PRO A 340 -6.26 -19.33 14.23
N PRO A 341 -5.61 -20.19 13.43
CA PRO A 341 -4.53 -21.03 13.93
C PRO A 341 -3.30 -20.18 14.29
N LEU A 342 -2.41 -20.74 15.11
CA LEU A 342 -1.14 -20.10 15.44
C LEU A 342 -0.26 -19.94 14.18
N ASP A 343 0.53 -18.86 14.15
CA ASP A 343 1.45 -18.63 13.05
C ASP A 343 2.65 -19.58 13.22
N LEU A 344 2.88 -20.41 12.21
CA LEU A 344 4.08 -21.26 12.14
C LEU A 344 5.22 -20.47 11.51
N PRO A 345 6.47 -20.67 11.96
CA PRO A 345 7.66 -20.17 11.27
C PRO A 345 7.64 -20.57 9.81
N ARG A 346 8.03 -19.64 8.93
CA ARG A 346 8.17 -19.90 7.49
C ARG A 346 9.43 -19.24 6.97
N PRO A 347 10.03 -19.79 5.90
CA PRO A 347 11.09 -19.10 5.17
C PRO A 347 10.63 -17.69 4.74
N GLY A 348 11.38 -16.70 5.17
CA GLY A 348 11.15 -15.30 4.82
C GLY A 348 12.45 -14.51 4.79
N LEU A 349 12.31 -13.22 4.55
CA LEU A 349 13.44 -12.29 4.49
C LEU A 349 13.51 -11.45 5.77
N VAL A 350 14.70 -11.39 6.34
CA VAL A 350 15.05 -10.46 7.42
C VAL A 350 16.10 -9.51 6.88
N LEU A 351 15.90 -8.20 7.11
CA LEU A 351 16.94 -7.22 6.81
C LEU A 351 18.02 -7.31 7.88
N VAL A 352 19.27 -7.37 7.44
CA VAL A 352 20.45 -7.27 8.30
C VAL A 352 20.42 -5.88 8.94
N PRO A 353 20.37 -5.77 10.28
CA PRO A 353 20.38 -4.47 10.93
C PRO A 353 21.70 -3.74 10.61
N PRO A 354 21.71 -2.40 10.63
CA PRO A 354 22.99 -1.69 10.64
C PRO A 354 23.81 -2.19 11.81
N ALA A 355 25.08 -2.55 11.55
CA ALA A 355 25.99 -2.95 12.61
C ALA A 355 25.95 -1.87 13.69
N ALA A 356 25.70 -2.27 14.94
CA ALA A 356 25.79 -1.34 16.05
C ALA A 356 27.21 -0.76 16.01
N ARG A 357 27.33 0.57 15.84
CA ARG A 357 28.64 1.24 15.85
C ARG A 357 29.29 0.90 17.20
N GLY A 358 30.30 0.04 17.22
CA GLY A 358 31.09 -0.28 18.42
C GLY A 358 31.16 -1.75 18.87
N THR A 359 30.48 -2.70 18.23
CA THR A 359 30.79 -4.12 18.44
C THR A 359 31.79 -4.56 17.38
N ASP A 360 33.08 -4.50 17.72
CA ASP A 360 34.16 -5.01 16.88
C ASP A 360 33.90 -6.47 16.52
N GLY A 361 33.70 -6.71 15.22
CA GLY A 361 34.14 -7.91 14.51
C GLY A 361 33.90 -9.26 15.17
N GLY A 362 32.73 -9.52 15.77
CA GLY A 362 32.33 -10.89 16.08
C GLY A 362 32.17 -11.65 14.77
N VAL A 363 33.18 -12.45 14.40
CA VAL A 363 33.11 -13.41 13.29
C VAL A 363 31.90 -14.30 13.58
N LEU A 364 30.87 -14.21 12.73
CA LEU A 364 29.80 -15.19 12.72
C LEU A 364 30.44 -16.53 12.36
N SER A 365 30.72 -17.36 13.36
CA SER A 365 31.14 -18.74 13.12
C SER A 365 30.01 -19.43 12.35
N ASP A 366 30.36 -20.03 11.22
CA ASP A 366 29.45 -20.76 10.36
C ASP A 366 28.61 -21.76 11.17
N ALA A 367 27.29 -21.62 11.08
CA ALA A 367 26.30 -22.55 11.61
C ALA A 367 25.25 -22.82 10.54
#